data_AF-A0A317Z1V3-F1
#
_entry.id   AF-A0A317Z1V3-F1
#
_cell.length_a   1.000
_cell.length_b   1.000
_cell.length_c   1.000
_cell.angle_alpha   90.00
_cell.angle_beta   90.00
_cell.angle_gamma   90.00
#
_symmetry.space_group_name_H-M   'P 1'
#
loop_
_entity.id
_entity.type
_entity.pdbx_description
1 polymer ?
#
loop_
_entity_poly.entity_id
_entity_poly.type
_entity_poly.pdbx_seq_one_letter_code
_entity_poly.pdbx_strand_id
1 'polypeptide(L)'
;ADDPVLRLKRDLIREFIDEVVPQLTEDDNIDEAYILFENAKREAEFNQFAHQQAVDEDILKSMTGEFEYSGIVNQADLKDLVSDKKLKEKRQTKKAIISFIEEVTEKYSS
;
A
#
# COMPACT_ATOMS: atom_id res chain seq x y z
N ALA A 1 -19.20 8.70 -13.94
CA ALA A 1 -18.77 7.49 -13.23
C ALA A 1 -17.51 7.87 -12.46
N ASP A 2 -17.52 7.77 -11.14
CA ASP A 2 -16.31 7.93 -10.32
C ASP A 2 -15.61 6.57 -10.33
N ASP A 3 -14.48 6.48 -11.02
CA ASP A 3 -13.62 5.30 -10.96
C ASP A 3 -12.81 5.37 -9.65
N PRO A 4 -12.98 4.43 -8.69
CA PRO A 4 -12.26 4.43 -7.42
C PRO A 4 -10.74 4.46 -7.59
N VAL A 5 -10.22 3.86 -8.67
CA VAL A 5 -8.79 3.85 -8.99
C VAL A 5 -8.30 5.26 -9.31
N LEU A 6 -9.00 5.91 -10.25
CA LEU A 6 -8.67 7.28 -10.65
C LEU A 6 -8.76 8.23 -9.47
N ARG A 7 -9.64 7.94 -8.50
CA ARG A 7 -9.73 8.69 -7.26
C ARG A 7 -8.47 8.51 -6.39
N LEU A 8 -7.99 7.29 -6.16
CA LEU A 8 -6.81 7.04 -5.33
C LEU A 8 -5.55 7.72 -5.89
N LYS A 9 -5.30 7.56 -7.20
CA LYS A 9 -4.14 8.19 -7.86
C LYS A 9 -4.22 9.71 -7.85
N ARG A 10 -5.42 10.26 -8.12
CA ARG A 10 -5.66 11.71 -8.05
C ARG A 10 -5.41 12.27 -6.66
N ASP A 11 -5.85 11.57 -5.62
CA ASP A 11 -5.70 12.02 -4.25
C ASP A 11 -4.21 11.98 -3.83
N LEU A 12 -3.44 10.98 -4.27
CA LEU A 12 -1.98 10.92 -4.10
C LEU A 12 -1.25 12.10 -4.78
N ILE A 13 -1.60 12.41 -6.03
CA ILE A 13 -1.02 13.54 -6.77
C ILE A 13 -1.37 14.88 -6.10
N ARG A 14 -2.60 15.02 -5.58
CA ARG A 14 -3.00 16.23 -4.84
C ARG A 14 -2.19 16.41 -3.56
N GLU A 15 -2.01 15.34 -2.78
CA GLU A 15 -1.16 15.39 -1.59
C GLU A 15 0.28 15.79 -1.95
N PHE A 16 0.85 15.27 -3.04
CA PHE A 16 2.17 15.71 -3.51
C PHE A 16 2.22 17.21 -3.85
N ILE A 17 1.21 17.70 -4.58
CA ILE A 17 1.11 19.11 -4.97
C ILE A 17 0.95 20.02 -3.75
N ASP A 18 0.18 19.59 -2.75
CA ASP A 18 -0.12 20.42 -1.59
C ASP A 18 0.99 20.38 -0.54
N GLU A 19 1.68 19.24 -0.37
CA GLU A 19 2.65 19.03 0.71
C GLU A 19 4.11 19.20 0.26
N VAL A 20 4.47 18.73 -0.94
CA VAL A 20 5.87 18.64 -1.39
C VAL A 20 6.25 19.78 -2.33
N VAL A 21 5.43 20.03 -3.36
CA VAL A 21 5.73 21.06 -4.38
C VAL A 21 6.01 22.45 -3.77
N PRO A 22 5.32 22.92 -2.71
CA PRO A 22 5.62 24.23 -2.12
C PRO A 22 6.99 24.32 -1.43
N GLN A 23 7.62 23.17 -1.17
CA GLN A 23 8.94 23.07 -0.52
C GLN A 23 10.07 22.89 -1.54
N LEU A 24 9.75 22.65 -2.82
CA LEU A 24 10.75 22.50 -3.88
C LEU A 24 11.30 23.85 -4.34
N THR A 25 12.55 23.82 -4.77
CA THR A 25 13.27 24.92 -5.40
C THR A 25 13.41 24.69 -6.90
N GLU A 26 13.85 25.71 -7.64
CA GLU A 26 14.04 25.61 -9.10
C GLU A 26 15.12 24.59 -9.51
N ASP A 27 16.02 24.24 -8.60
CA ASP A 27 17.10 23.25 -8.83
C ASP A 27 16.65 21.81 -8.54
N ASP A 28 15.49 21.61 -7.89
CA ASP A 28 15.01 20.27 -7.54
C ASP A 28 14.36 19.56 -8.74
N ASN A 29 14.62 18.26 -8.86
CA ASN A 29 13.97 17.43 -9.87
C ASN A 29 12.59 16.98 -9.35
N ILE A 30 11.53 17.48 -9.98
CA ILE A 30 10.15 17.18 -9.60
C ILE A 30 9.81 15.68 -9.72
N ASP A 31 10.38 14.98 -10.70
CA ASP A 31 10.15 13.55 -10.91
C ASP A 31 10.78 12.73 -9.78
N GLU A 32 12.03 13.08 -9.39
CA GLU A 32 12.70 12.46 -8.24
C GLU A 32 11.96 12.76 -6.93
N ALA A 33 11.50 13.99 -6.74
CA ALA A 33 10.71 14.38 -5.57
C ALA A 33 9.41 13.58 -5.48
N TYR A 34 8.73 13.35 -6.60
CA TYR A 34 7.52 12.53 -6.64
C TYR A 34 7.81 11.06 -6.29
N ILE A 35 8.87 10.47 -6.87
CA ILE A 35 9.28 9.09 -6.56
C ILE A 35 9.59 8.92 -5.06
N LEU A 36 10.31 9.88 -4.45
CA LEU A 36 10.63 9.84 -3.03
C LEU A 36 9.37 9.96 -2.16
N PHE A 37 8.46 10.88 -2.51
CA PHE A 37 7.18 11.04 -1.83
C PHE A 37 6.32 9.78 -1.92
N GLU A 38 6.18 9.23 -3.12
CA GLU A 38 5.38 8.03 -3.39
C GLU A 38 5.90 6.82 -2.60
N ASN A 39 7.22 6.59 -2.62
CA ASN A 39 7.85 5.53 -1.85
C ASN A 39 7.64 5.72 -0.34
N ALA A 40 7.80 6.94 0.17
CA ALA A 40 7.60 7.24 1.58
C ALA A 40 6.14 7.04 2.03
N LYS A 41 5.16 7.44 1.20
CA LYS A 41 3.73 7.21 1.47
C LYS A 41 3.39 5.73 1.44
N ARG A 42 3.86 4.99 0.44
CA ARG A 42 3.67 3.54 0.33
C ARG A 42 4.23 2.84 1.57
N GLU A 43 5.45 3.16 1.96
CA GLU A 43 6.10 2.60 3.15
C GLU A 43 5.30 2.90 4.44
N ALA A 44 4.83 4.14 4.61
CA ALA A 44 4.03 4.53 5.76
C ALA A 44 2.68 3.77 5.81
N GLU A 45 2.04 3.53 4.67
CA GLU A 45 0.80 2.75 4.60
C GLU A 45 1.01 1.29 4.99
N PHE A 46 2.08 0.64 4.51
CA PHE A 46 2.44 -0.71 4.95
C PHE A 46 2.68 -0.77 6.44
N ASN A 47 3.50 0.13 6.97
CA ASN A 47 3.81 0.17 8.39
C ASN A 47 2.56 0.36 9.25
N GLN A 48 1.72 1.34 8.88
CA GLN A 48 0.49 1.63 9.59
C GLN A 48 -0.47 0.43 9.57
N PHE A 49 -0.67 -0.19 8.40
CA PHE A 49 -1.58 -1.32 8.25
C PHE A 49 -1.07 -2.55 9.00
N ALA A 50 0.21 -2.90 8.85
CA ALA A 50 0.84 -4.03 9.52
C ALA A 50 0.74 -3.90 11.04
N HIS A 51 1.02 -2.70 11.57
CA HIS A 51 0.87 -2.39 12.99
C HIS A 51 -0.59 -2.51 13.45
N GLN A 52 -1.56 -1.91 12.73
CA GLN A 52 -2.98 -1.98 13.08
C GLN A 52 -3.54 -3.41 13.08
N GLN A 53 -3.13 -4.22 12.11
CA GLN A 53 -3.55 -5.61 12.01
C GLN A 53 -2.72 -6.55 12.88
N ALA A 54 -1.64 -6.06 13.50
CA ALA A 54 -0.63 -6.85 14.21
C ALA A 54 -0.16 -8.04 13.37
N VAL A 55 0.37 -7.76 12.19
CA VAL A 55 0.95 -8.72 11.25
C VAL A 55 2.36 -8.31 10.87
N ASP A 56 3.15 -9.24 10.35
CA ASP A 56 4.49 -9.00 9.87
C ASP A 56 4.48 -8.14 8.60
N GLU A 57 5.19 -7.00 8.63
CA GLU A 57 5.22 -6.03 7.53
C GLU A 57 6.01 -6.55 6.33
N ASP A 58 7.11 -7.27 6.55
CA ASP A 58 7.99 -7.75 5.48
C ASP A 58 7.31 -8.86 4.68
N ILE A 59 6.62 -9.78 5.36
CA ILE A 59 5.80 -10.81 4.71
C ILE A 59 4.67 -10.15 3.91
N LEU A 60 4.01 -9.13 4.47
CA LEU A 60 2.95 -8.40 3.77
C LEU A 60 3.47 -7.72 2.49
N LYS A 61 4.63 -7.05 2.55
CA LYS A 61 5.29 -6.44 1.38
C LYS A 61 5.65 -7.48 0.33
N SER A 62 6.21 -8.63 0.75
CA SER A 62 6.53 -9.73 -0.15
C SER A 62 5.28 -10.25 -0.87
N MET A 63 4.19 -10.48 -0.12
CA MET A 63 2.91 -10.90 -0.69
C MET A 63 2.35 -9.87 -1.68
N THR A 64 2.45 -8.57 -1.39
CA THR A 64 2.02 -7.53 -2.34
C THR A 64 2.86 -7.55 -3.62
N GLY A 65 4.18 -7.72 -3.52
CA GLY A 65 5.04 -7.84 -4.71
C GLY A 65 4.71 -9.06 -5.58
N GLU A 66 4.41 -10.22 -4.96
CA GLU A 66 3.93 -11.40 -5.69
C GLU A 66 2.58 -11.16 -6.37
N PHE A 67 1.67 -10.46 -5.69
CA PHE A 67 0.37 -10.08 -6.23
C PHE A 67 0.51 -9.09 -7.40
N GLU A 68 1.39 -8.10 -7.32
CA GLU A 68 1.67 -7.15 -8.41
C GLU A 68 2.10 -7.85 -9.70
N TYR A 69 2.86 -8.95 -9.58
CA TYR A 69 3.29 -9.73 -10.73
C TYR A 69 2.21 -10.73 -11.24
N SER A 70 1.49 -11.39 -10.33
CA SER A 70 0.64 -12.54 -10.66
C SER A 70 -0.87 -12.26 -10.68
N GLY A 71 -1.31 -11.18 -10.02
CA GLY A 71 -2.71 -10.90 -9.73
C GLY A 71 -3.36 -11.87 -8.73
N ILE A 72 -2.58 -12.72 -8.04
CA ILE A 72 -3.09 -13.78 -7.16
C ILE A 72 -2.48 -13.64 -5.76
N VAL A 73 -3.33 -13.56 -4.74
CA VAL A 73 -2.87 -13.57 -3.34
C VAL A 73 -2.48 -14.99 -2.92
N ASN A 74 -1.22 -15.15 -2.48
CA ASN A 74 -0.70 -16.40 -1.94
C ASN A 74 -1.45 -16.82 -0.66
N GLN A 75 -2.21 -17.91 -0.75
CA GLN A 75 -3.06 -18.38 0.34
C GLN A 75 -2.29 -19.05 1.48
N ALA A 76 -1.08 -19.57 1.20
CA ALA A 76 -0.22 -20.16 2.22
C ALA A 76 0.34 -19.06 3.12
N ASP A 77 0.95 -18.04 2.52
CA ASP A 77 1.52 -16.90 3.25
C ASP A 77 0.42 -16.15 4.01
N LEU A 78 -0.75 -15.96 3.39
CA LEU A 78 -1.92 -15.35 4.06
C LEU A 78 -2.37 -16.15 5.29
N LYS A 79 -2.25 -17.48 5.26
CA LYS A 79 -2.61 -18.34 6.39
C LYS A 79 -1.56 -18.24 7.50
N ASP A 80 -0.29 -18.19 7.13
CA ASP A 80 0.83 -18.14 8.08
C ASP A 80 0.91 -16.78 8.77
N LEU A 81 0.68 -15.69 8.02
CA LEU A 81 0.65 -14.31 8.52
C LEU A 81 -0.40 -14.06 9.62
N VAL A 82 -1.46 -14.87 9.65
CA VAL A 82 -2.53 -14.78 10.67
C VAL A 82 -2.53 -15.96 11.64
N SER A 83 -1.53 -16.83 11.59
CA SER A 83 -1.52 -18.12 12.29
C SER A 83 -1.71 -18.02 13.80
N ASP A 84 -1.19 -16.98 14.44
CA ASP A 84 -1.29 -16.72 15.88
C ASP A 84 -2.63 -16.11 16.33
N LYS A 85 -3.48 -15.70 15.38
CA LYS A 85 -4.76 -15.04 15.69
C LYS A 85 -5.87 -16.02 16.04
N LYS A 86 -6.88 -15.56 16.79
CA LYS A 86 -8.09 -16.36 17.07
C LYS A 86 -8.94 -16.53 15.81
N LEU A 87 -9.77 -17.57 15.75
CA LEU A 87 -10.52 -17.92 14.53
C LEU A 87 -11.37 -16.76 13.94
N LYS A 88 -12.00 -15.96 14.82
CA LYS A 88 -12.80 -14.79 14.38
C LYS A 88 -11.91 -13.70 13.78
N GLU A 89 -10.83 -13.35 14.48
CA GLU A 89 -9.84 -12.36 14.05
C GLU A 89 -9.17 -12.78 12.74
N LYS A 90 -8.78 -14.06 12.61
CA LYS A 90 -8.22 -14.62 11.37
C LYS A 90 -9.06 -14.28 10.13
N ARG A 91 -10.37 -14.48 10.20
CA ARG A 91 -11.27 -14.21 9.07
C ARG A 91 -11.31 -12.72 8.72
N GLN A 92 -11.36 -11.86 9.74
CA GLN A 92 -11.38 -10.41 9.55
C GLN A 92 -10.04 -9.90 9.00
N THR A 93 -8.93 -10.27 9.61
CA THR A 93 -7.59 -9.86 9.18
C THR A 93 -7.28 -10.35 7.77
N LYS A 94 -7.64 -11.59 7.41
CA LYS A 94 -7.44 -12.08 6.03
C LYS A 94 -8.16 -11.22 4.99
N LYS A 95 -9.42 -10.85 5.27
CA LYS A 95 -10.17 -9.97 4.38
C LYS A 95 -9.51 -8.59 4.28
N ALA A 96 -9.07 -8.03 5.41
CA ALA A 96 -8.39 -6.75 5.44
C ALA A 96 -7.08 -6.78 4.64
N ILE A 97 -6.27 -7.84 4.78
CA ILE A 97 -5.01 -8.00 4.05
C ILE A 97 -5.26 -8.04 2.54
N ILE A 98 -6.22 -8.86 2.09
CA ILE A 98 -6.53 -8.96 0.65
C ILE A 98 -6.94 -7.60 0.09
N SER A 99 -7.87 -6.90 0.76
CA SER A 99 -8.31 -5.58 0.32
C SER A 99 -7.18 -4.55 0.32
N PHE A 100 -6.29 -4.60 1.31
CA PHE A 100 -5.13 -3.72 1.38
C PHE A 100 -4.13 -3.98 0.26
N ILE A 101 -3.81 -5.25 -0.03
CA ILE A 101 -2.93 -5.63 -1.14
C ILE A 101 -3.50 -5.09 -2.46
N GLU A 102 -4.79 -5.34 -2.73
CA GLU A 102 -5.47 -4.84 -3.94
C GLU A 102 -5.42 -3.31 -4.03
N GLU A 103 -5.75 -2.61 -2.94
CA GLU A 103 -5.79 -1.14 -2.89
C GLU A 103 -4.41 -0.50 -3.09
N VAL A 104 -3.38 -1.00 -2.40
CA VAL A 104 -2.01 -0.47 -2.51
C VAL A 104 -1.42 -0.75 -3.88
N THR A 105 -1.58 -1.97 -4.42
CA THR A 105 -1.13 -2.28 -5.77
C THR A 105 -1.80 -1.37 -6.80
N GLU A 106 -3.09 -1.12 -6.67
CA GLU A 106 -3.81 -0.25 -7.59
C GLU A 106 -3.38 1.21 -7.47
N LYS A 107 -3.27 1.72 -6.23
CA LYS A 107 -2.90 3.11 -5.91
C LYS A 107 -1.50 3.47 -6.44
N TYR A 108 -0.55 2.56 -6.31
CA TYR A 108 0.86 2.76 -6.68
C TYR A 108 1.27 2.08 -7.98
N SER A 109 0.30 1.55 -8.76
CA SER A 109 0.60 0.99 -10.08
C SER A 109 1.11 2.07 -11.05
N SER A 110 2.22 1.78 -11.71
CA SER A 110 2.79 2.62 -12.79
C SER A 110 1.95 2.57 -14.07
#